data_AF-A0A2G5KDC9-F1
#
_entry.id   AF-A0A2G5KDC9-F1
#
_cell.length_a   1.000
_cell.length_b   1.000
_cell.length_c   1.000
_cell.angle_alpha   90.00
_cell.angle_beta   90.00
_cell.angle_gamma   90.00
#
_symmetry.space_group_name_H-M   'P 1'
#
loop_
_entity.id
_entity.type
_entity.pdbx_description
1 polymer ?
#
loop_
_entity_poly.entity_id
_entity_poly.type
_entity_poly.pdbx_seq_one_letter_code
_entity_poly.pdbx_strand_id
1 'polypeptide(L)' 'MQTVTNENTVIKFTADMAENLMTYFTNYQTGGVVAIESNHLGLWFVNPNDGSRQFLGKAAITTRNATGVFKSVEFNKQ' A
#
# COMPACT_ATOMS: atom_id res chain seq x y z
N MET A 1 0.55 25.36 19.24
CA MET A 1 -0.47 24.31 19.11
C MET A 1 -0.32 23.70 17.73
N GLN A 2 0.07 22.44 17.61
CA GLN A 2 0.08 21.75 16.30
C GLN A 2 -1.34 21.26 16.03
N THR A 3 -1.98 21.78 15.00
CA THR A 3 -3.24 21.25 14.47
C THR A 3 -2.96 19.88 13.88
N VAL A 4 -3.33 18.83 14.59
CA VAL A 4 -3.28 17.46 14.05
C VAL A 4 -4.40 17.36 13.02
N THR A 5 -4.08 17.63 11.76
CA THR A 5 -4.95 17.28 10.64
C THR A 5 -4.93 15.75 10.53
N ASN A 6 -6.03 15.10 10.88
CA ASN A 6 -6.24 13.67 10.66
C ASN A 6 -6.27 13.42 9.15
N GLU A 7 -5.10 13.20 8.56
CA GLU A 7 -4.92 12.82 7.17
C GLU A 7 -4.75 11.31 7.09
N ASN A 8 -5.62 10.64 6.34
CA ASN A 8 -5.51 9.22 6.07
C ASN A 8 -4.72 9.01 4.78
N THR A 9 -3.69 8.18 4.83
CA THR A 9 -3.03 7.69 3.62
C THR A 9 -3.97 6.75 2.87
N VAL A 10 -4.14 6.99 1.58
CA VAL A 10 -4.93 6.19 0.65
C VAL A 10 -4.01 5.64 -0.41
N ILE A 11 -4.03 4.31 -0.54
CA ILE A 11 -3.25 3.56 -1.52
C ILE A 11 -4.19 3.16 -2.66
N LYS A 12 -3.81 3.45 -3.90
CA LYS A 12 -4.59 3.12 -5.10
C LYS A 12 -3.87 2.05 -5.90
N PHE A 13 -4.58 0.97 -6.20
CA PHE A 13 -4.06 -0.17 -6.94
C PHE A 13 -4.33 0.01 -8.43
N THR A 14 -3.36 -0.38 -9.26
CA THR A 14 -3.60 -0.68 -10.67
C THR A 14 -4.19 -2.09 -10.80
N ALA A 15 -4.73 -2.43 -11.97
CA ALA A 15 -5.36 -3.74 -12.20
C ALA A 15 -4.35 -4.89 -12.03
N ASP A 16 -3.14 -4.75 -12.56
CA ASP A 16 -2.05 -5.72 -12.43
C ASP A 16 -1.63 -5.94 -10.98
N MET A 17 -1.69 -4.91 -10.13
CA MET A 17 -1.42 -5.08 -8.69
C MET A 17 -2.51 -5.91 -8.00
N ALA A 18 -3.78 -5.74 -8.39
CA ALA A 18 -4.86 -6.57 -7.85
C ALA A 18 -4.72 -8.03 -8.31
N GLU A 19 -4.32 -8.26 -9.56
CA GLU A 19 -4.02 -9.59 -10.08
C GLU A 19 -2.85 -10.23 -9.33
N ASN A 20 -1.74 -9.51 -9.17
CA ASN A 20 -0.58 -9.97 -8.39
C ASN A 20 -0.96 -10.28 -6.94
N LEU A 21 -1.77 -9.43 -6.30
CA LEU A 21 -2.29 -9.68 -4.96
C LEU A 21 -2.98 -11.03 -4.89
N MET A 22 -3.86 -11.33 -5.85
CA MET A 22 -4.57 -12.60 -5.92
C MET A 22 -3.65 -13.79 -6.22
N THR A 23 -2.71 -13.65 -7.15
CA THR A 23 -1.76 -14.71 -7.53
C THR A 23 -0.93 -15.18 -6.34
N TYR A 24 -0.47 -14.25 -5.50
CA TYR A 24 0.44 -14.56 -4.39
C TYR A 24 -0.23 -14.64 -3.02
N PHE A 25 -1.53 -14.33 -2.92
CA PHE A 25 -2.25 -14.24 -1.65
C PHE A 25 -2.03 -15.46 -0.76
N THR A 26 -2.27 -16.66 -1.29
CA THR A 26 -2.18 -17.93 -0.55
C THR A 26 -0.79 -18.21 0.00
N ASN A 27 0.26 -17.75 -0.69
CA ASN A 27 1.65 -17.99 -0.29
C ASN A 27 2.11 -17.04 0.82
N TYR A 28 1.52 -15.83 0.86
CA TYR A 28 1.91 -14.77 1.79
C TYR A 28 0.93 -14.56 2.94
N GLN A 29 -0.24 -15.22 2.91
CA GLN A 29 -1.23 -15.09 3.96
C GLN A 29 -0.82 -15.82 5.23
N THR A 30 -1.15 -15.24 6.37
CA THR A 30 -1.17 -15.88 7.68
C THR A 30 -2.55 -15.71 8.27
N GLY A 31 -3.26 -16.81 8.52
CA GLY A 31 -4.62 -16.76 9.06
C GLY A 31 -5.64 -16.07 8.14
N GLY A 32 -5.44 -16.14 6.83
CA GLY A 32 -6.29 -15.49 5.83
C GLY A 32 -6.00 -14.01 5.60
N VAL A 33 -4.91 -13.48 6.13
CA VAL A 33 -4.53 -12.06 6.01
C VAL A 33 -3.11 -11.93 5.47
N VAL A 34 -2.91 -11.00 4.54
CA VAL A 34 -1.59 -10.68 3.97
C VAL A 34 -1.10 -9.35 4.55
N ALA A 35 0.14 -9.33 5.03
CA ALA A 35 0.80 -8.09 5.43
C ALA A 35 1.41 -7.40 4.21
N ILE A 36 1.07 -6.12 4.02
CA ILE A 36 1.61 -5.28 2.95
C ILE A 36 2.34 -4.08 3.57
N GLU A 37 3.60 -3.91 3.20
CA GLU A 37 4.39 -2.72 3.56
C GLU A 37 4.33 -1.70 2.42
N SER A 38 4.21 -0.41 2.77
CA SER A 38 4.26 0.70 1.83
C SER A 38 5.46 1.59 2.15
N ASN A 39 6.25 1.92 1.13
CA ASN A 39 7.35 2.87 1.23
C ASN A 39 7.45 3.73 -0.06
N HIS A 40 8.47 4.59 -0.13
CA HIS A 40 8.70 5.48 -1.27
C HIS A 40 9.01 4.75 -2.60
N LEU A 41 9.24 3.43 -2.58
CA LEU A 41 9.50 2.63 -3.79
C LEU A 41 8.25 1.90 -4.28
N GLY A 42 7.25 1.69 -3.44
CA GLY A 42 5.99 1.01 -3.79
C GLY A 42 5.43 0.18 -2.65
N LEU A 43 4.63 -0.82 -3.02
CA LEU A 43 4.05 -1.81 -2.11
C LEU A 43 4.82 -3.12 -2.17
N TRP A 44 4.90 -3.78 -1.02
CA TRP A 44 5.65 -5.01 -0.84
C TRP A 44 4.84 -6.01 -0.04
N PHE A 45 4.76 -7.24 -0.53
CA PHE A 45 4.39 -8.38 0.32
C PHE A 45 5.46 -8.61 1.36
N VAL A 46 5.05 -8.90 2.59
CA VAL A 46 5.95 -9.34 3.65
C VAL A 46 5.80 -10.85 3.82
N ASN A 47 6.88 -11.59 3.59
CA ASN A 47 6.91 -13.03 3.80
C ASN A 47 6.74 -13.34 5.29
N PRO A 48 5.72 -14.11 5.68
CA PRO A 48 5.47 -14.39 7.10
C PRO A 48 6.53 -15.29 7.75
N ASN A 49 7.32 -16.04 6.96
CA ASN A 49 8.29 -16.99 7.49
C ASN A 49 9.63 -16.35 7.87
N ASP A 50 10.10 -15.39 7.08
CA ASP A 50 11.44 -14.80 7.22
C ASP A 50 11.47 -13.27 7.17
N GLY A 51 10.32 -12.62 6.98
CA GLY A 51 10.21 -11.15 6.88
C GLY A 51 10.76 -10.56 5.59
N SER A 52 11.18 -11.38 4.62
CA SER A 52 11.62 -10.92 3.31
C SER A 52 10.50 -10.21 2.55
N ARG A 53 10.87 -9.34 1.61
CA ARG A 53 9.92 -8.52 0.86
C ARG A 53 9.87 -8.93 -0.61
N GLN A 54 8.67 -9.13 -1.14
CA GLN A 54 8.43 -9.27 -2.58
C GLN A 54 7.68 -8.04 -3.10
N PHE A 55 8.16 -7.49 -4.22
CA PHE A 55 7.54 -6.32 -4.83
C PHE A 55 6.14 -6.64 -5.36
N LEU A 56 5.13 -5.87 -4.92
CA LEU A 56 3.75 -5.98 -5.39
C LEU A 56 3.47 -5.01 -6.54
N GLY A 57 4.02 -3.79 -6.47
CA GLY A 57 3.86 -2.78 -7.51
C GLY A 57 4.02 -1.34 -7.03
N LYS A 58 4.10 -0.40 -7.99
CA LYS A 58 4.12 1.04 -7.71
C LYS A 58 2.69 1.57 -7.57
N ALA A 59 2.16 1.55 -6.34
CA ALA A 59 0.87 2.18 -6.07
C ALA A 59 0.97 3.71 -6.13
N ALA A 60 -0.14 4.34 -6.53
CA ALA A 60 -0.31 5.76 -6.34
C ALA A 60 -0.75 6.04 -4.89
N ILE A 61 -0.05 6.95 -4.21
CA ILE A 61 -0.33 7.32 -2.82
C ILE A 61 -0.98 8.70 -2.83
N THR A 62 -2.06 8.86 -2.07
CA THR A 62 -2.72 10.15 -1.87
C THR A 62 -3.15 10.27 -0.41
N THR A 63 -3.34 11.49 0.08
CA THR A 63 -3.88 11.73 1.41
C THR A 63 -5.34 12.17 1.30
N ARG A 64 -6.21 11.56 2.10
CA ARG A 64 -7.60 12.00 2.30
C ARG A 64 -7.67 12.78 3.60
N ASN A 65 -8.10 14.03 3.53
CA ASN A 65 -8.35 14.85 4.72
C ASN A 65 -9.73 14.56 5.34
N ALA A 66 -9.97 15.11 6.54
CA ALA A 66 -11.24 14.95 7.27
C ALA A 66 -12.48 15.43 6.51
N THR A 67 -12.33 16.31 5.52
CA THR A 67 -13.42 16.79 4.65
C THR A 67 -13.66 15.91 3.43
N GLY A 68 -12.91 14.80 3.29
CA GLY A 68 -13.07 13.82 2.22
C GLY A 68 -12.44 14.20 0.89
N VAL A 69 -11.69 15.30 0.82
CA VAL A 69 -11.00 15.77 -0.38
C VAL A 69 -9.65 15.03 -0.49
N PHE A 70 -9.38 14.47 -1.66
CA PHE A 70 -8.07 13.90 -1.98
C PHE A 70 -7.11 15.04 -2.33
N LYS A 71 -6.00 15.17 -1.60
CA LYS A 71 -4.89 16.00 -2.08
C LYS A 71 -4.21 15.30 -3.27
N SER A 72 -3.56 16.09 -4.12
CA SER A 72 -2.88 15.66 -5.35
C SER A 72 -2.24 14.27 -5.28
N VAL A 73 -2.42 13.49 -6.35
CA VAL A 73 -1.83 12.16 -6.49
C VAL A 73 -0.31 12.31 -6.59
N GLU A 74 0.42 11.78 -5.63
CA GLU A 74 1.88 11.66 -5.71
C GLU A 74 2.21 10.23 -6.12
N PHE A 75 2.85 10.11 -7.29
CA PHE A 75 3.47 8.86 -7.70
C PHE A 75 4.82 8.76 -7.00
N ASN A 76 5.16 7.58 -6.50
CA ASN A 76 6.51 7.25 -6.07
C ASN A 76 7.49 7.44 -7.26
N LYS A 77 8.10 8.62 -7.34
CA LYS A 77 9.12 8.94 -8.34
C LYS A 77 10.40 8.16 -8.03
N GLN A 78 11.03 7.67 -9.10
CA GLN A 78 12.30 6.92 -9.06
C GLN A 78 13.42 7.72 -8.42
#